data_AF-A0A7S0AID2-F1
#
_entry.id   AF-A0A7S0AID2-F1
#
_cell.length_a   1.000
_cell.length_b   1.000
_cell.length_c   1.000
_cell.angle_alpha   90.00
_cell.angle_beta   90.00
_cell.angle_gamma   90.00
#
_symmetry.space_group_name_H-M   'P 1'
#
loop_
_entity.id
_entity.type
_entity.pdbx_description
1 polymer ?
#
loop_
_entity_poly.entity_id
_entity_poly.type
_entity_poly.pdbx_seq_one_letter_code
_entity_poly.pdbx_strand_id
1 'polypeptide(L)'
;VVPCVSPLKEPHRKWSLFALSFVAVSLCAGLVYGWPALRRNLLLAGGSTLSEEQLGGCFTAGSWATQGGRFFFGLARDRYGTKRTTLISLLFVVGGSLGIGLCSANSAWALGASMFLIGLGSGSQLCLQPVAGLFDRAGTILASLSGAFQISGLIFLVLTSITDNRMHSFVGFALLVAVLGIVSALMLPMGPSFVLAEDSPSDAKTNEEEGGGSGDGRASNTKNYSRARRIRRLLFHSEYIALLSWFSICIIPLQYYVGSIGFQLEDKNDDDGFFTSLFSILYASAALLSPFGGYLADVLGLAETQALATLLVASSMFILASPAPLNIQSVGLATYSVGRMLTFGMYFTNVGKRFGYSNYGLLAGLGLLLTAIISLV
;
A
#
# COMPACT_ATOMS: atom_id res chain seq x y z
N VAL A 1 -8.64 -27.64 6.91
CA VAL A 1 -7.29 -28.21 7.03
C VAL A 1 -6.41 -27.52 6.00
N VAL A 2 -5.57 -26.59 6.45
CA VAL A 2 -4.63 -25.86 5.58
C VAL A 2 -3.50 -26.84 5.24
N PRO A 3 -3.16 -27.07 3.96
CA PRO A 3 -2.03 -27.92 3.62
C PRO A 3 -0.78 -27.32 4.27
N CYS A 4 -0.09 -28.14 5.05
CA CYS A 4 1.16 -27.79 5.70
C CYS A 4 2.19 -27.51 4.61
N VAL A 5 2.48 -26.22 4.39
CA VAL A 5 3.47 -25.76 3.44
C VAL A 5 4.84 -26.18 3.98
N SER A 6 5.61 -27.00 3.24
CA SER A 6 6.98 -27.23 3.65
C SER A 6 7.73 -25.90 3.71
N PRO A 7 8.47 -25.63 4.80
CA PRO A 7 9.29 -24.44 4.86
C PRO A 7 10.28 -24.51 3.69
N LEU A 8 10.42 -23.41 2.95
CA LEU A 8 11.52 -23.23 2.00
C LEU A 8 12.79 -23.80 2.64
N LYS A 9 13.50 -24.70 1.95
CA LYS A 9 14.70 -25.38 2.45
C LYS A 9 15.78 -24.44 3.02
N GLU A 10 15.67 -23.12 2.78
CA GLU A 10 16.58 -22.11 3.27
C GLU A 10 15.82 -21.00 4.05
N PRO A 11 15.92 -20.95 5.39
CA PRO A 11 15.27 -19.93 6.21
C PRO A 11 15.77 -18.50 5.87
N HIS A 12 16.98 -18.38 5.33
CA HIS A 12 17.54 -17.10 4.88
C HIS A 12 16.75 -16.49 3.73
N ARG A 13 16.23 -17.31 2.81
CA ARG A 13 15.55 -16.82 1.59
C ARG A 13 14.26 -16.06 1.92
N LYS A 14 13.44 -16.56 2.85
CA LYS A 14 12.18 -15.89 3.23
C LYS A 14 12.43 -14.52 3.87
N TRP A 15 13.46 -14.39 4.71
CA TRP A 15 13.83 -13.13 5.34
C TRP A 15 14.41 -12.14 4.33
N SER A 16 15.23 -12.59 3.37
CA SER A 16 15.74 -11.73 2.29
C SER A 16 14.61 -11.19 1.41
N LEU A 17 13.62 -12.03 1.08
CA LEU A 17 12.43 -11.58 0.32
C LEU A 17 11.56 -10.61 1.12
N PHE A 18 11.41 -10.82 2.43
CA PHE A 18 10.72 -9.88 3.30
C PHE A 18 11.47 -8.55 3.38
N ALA A 19 12.79 -8.56 3.59
CA ALA A 19 13.61 -7.34 3.66
C ALA A 19 13.52 -6.54 2.36
N LEU A 20 13.65 -7.19 1.21
CA LEU A 20 13.43 -6.57 -0.10
C LEU A 20 12.03 -5.97 -0.20
N SER A 21 11.01 -6.72 0.21
CA SER A 21 9.62 -6.26 0.17
C SER A 21 9.41 -5.04 1.05
N PHE A 22 9.98 -5.05 2.26
CA PHE A 22 9.90 -3.96 3.22
C PHE A 22 10.59 -2.70 2.69
N VAL A 23 11.80 -2.82 2.13
CA VAL A 23 12.52 -1.70 1.52
C VAL A 23 11.75 -1.13 0.33
N ALA A 24 11.27 -1.99 -0.57
CA ALA A 24 10.52 -1.53 -1.74
C ALA A 24 9.24 -0.79 -1.36
N VAL A 25 8.49 -1.32 -0.39
CA VAL A 25 7.28 -0.67 0.10
C VAL A 25 7.60 0.62 0.85
N SER A 26 8.68 0.66 1.64
CA SER A 26 9.13 1.84 2.39
C SER A 26 9.61 2.98 1.49
N LEU A 27 10.15 2.69 0.31
CA LEU A 27 10.57 3.73 -0.62
C LEU A 27 9.43 4.16 -1.52
N CYS A 28 8.58 3.25 -1.99
CA CYS A 28 7.73 3.51 -3.14
C CYS A 28 6.24 3.63 -2.83
N ALA A 29 5.75 2.98 -1.78
CA ALA A 29 4.34 2.65 -1.74
C ALA A 29 3.41 3.78 -1.29
N GLY A 30 3.90 4.69 -0.45
CA GLY A 30 3.11 5.72 0.24
C GLY A 30 3.57 7.15 -0.01
N LEU A 31 4.43 7.36 -1.00
CA LEU A 31 5.02 8.65 -1.37
C LEU A 31 4.01 9.80 -1.45
N VAL A 32 2.86 9.56 -2.10
CA VAL A 32 1.78 10.56 -2.26
C VAL A 32 1.31 11.13 -0.92
N TYR A 33 1.35 10.35 0.15
CA TYR A 33 0.91 10.80 1.48
C TYR A 33 1.93 11.71 2.19
N GLY A 34 3.14 11.84 1.65
CA GLY A 34 4.10 12.89 1.99
C GLY A 34 3.76 14.26 1.39
N TRP A 35 2.58 14.40 0.79
CA TRP A 35 2.11 15.62 0.13
C TRP A 35 2.27 16.91 0.93
N PRO A 36 2.00 16.98 2.26
CA PRO A 36 2.15 18.23 3.00
C PRO A 36 3.55 18.84 2.88
N ALA A 37 4.59 17.99 2.96
CA ALA A 37 5.98 18.44 2.81
C ALA A 37 6.30 18.90 1.38
N LEU A 38 5.78 18.19 0.37
CA LEU A 38 5.95 18.58 -1.03
C LEU A 38 5.21 19.89 -1.35
N ARG A 39 3.93 20.03 -0.94
CA ARG A 39 3.13 21.26 -1.11
C ARG A 39 3.89 22.46 -0.57
N ARG A 40 4.37 22.37 0.67
CA ARG A 40 5.12 23.45 1.31
C ARG A 40 6.40 23.80 0.54
N ASN A 41 7.16 22.80 0.08
CA ASN A 41 8.35 23.04 -0.73
C ASN A 41 8.00 23.70 -2.09
N LEU A 42 6.90 23.31 -2.73
CA LEU A 42 6.43 23.92 -3.98
C LEU A 42 6.09 25.41 -3.79
N LEU A 43 5.40 25.75 -2.70
CA LEU A 43 5.01 27.14 -2.39
C LEU A 43 6.21 28.00 -2.00
N LEU A 44 7.03 27.54 -1.04
CA LEU A 44 8.09 28.36 -0.44
C LEU A 44 9.37 28.38 -1.29
N ALA A 45 9.91 27.22 -1.62
CA ALA A 45 11.19 27.10 -2.34
C ALA A 45 10.99 27.10 -3.86
N GLY A 46 9.88 26.51 -4.33
CA GLY A 46 9.55 26.42 -5.74
C GLY A 46 8.92 27.68 -6.33
N GLY A 47 8.51 28.65 -5.50
CA GLY A 47 7.83 29.87 -5.94
C GLY A 47 6.55 29.58 -6.73
N SER A 48 5.83 28.50 -6.37
CA SER A 48 4.59 28.13 -7.04
C SER A 48 3.50 29.18 -6.81
N THR A 49 2.84 29.61 -7.87
CA THR A 49 1.68 30.52 -7.86
C THR A 49 0.37 29.77 -8.11
N LEU A 50 0.38 28.44 -7.97
CA LEU A 50 -0.80 27.61 -8.15
C LEU A 50 -1.79 27.85 -7.01
N SER A 51 -3.09 27.81 -7.32
CA SER A 51 -4.12 27.88 -6.28
C SER A 51 -4.16 26.58 -5.46
N GLU A 52 -4.70 26.67 -4.24
CA GLU A 52 -4.93 25.48 -3.40
C GLU A 52 -5.85 24.45 -4.08
N GLU A 53 -6.78 24.89 -4.92
CA GLU A 53 -7.62 23.99 -5.71
C GLU A 53 -6.78 23.17 -6.72
N GLN A 54 -5.83 23.80 -7.40
CA GLN A 54 -4.94 23.12 -8.35
C GLN A 54 -3.98 22.17 -7.64
N LEU A 55 -3.42 22.59 -6.51
CA LEU A 55 -2.56 21.78 -5.66
C LEU A 55 -3.34 20.57 -5.09
N GLY A 56 -4.55 20.80 -4.57
CA GLY A 56 -5.48 19.76 -4.12
C GLY A 56 -5.85 18.79 -5.24
N GLY A 57 -6.02 19.27 -6.48
CA GLY A 57 -6.23 18.44 -7.67
C GLY A 57 -5.05 17.50 -7.94
N CYS A 58 -3.81 17.98 -7.80
CA CYS A 58 -2.60 17.17 -7.96
C CYS A 58 -2.53 16.05 -6.91
N PHE A 59 -2.81 16.37 -5.65
CA PHE A 59 -2.88 15.38 -4.57
C PHE A 59 -4.01 14.35 -4.80
N THR A 60 -5.18 14.81 -5.23
CA THR A 60 -6.34 13.95 -5.52
C THR A 60 -6.01 12.95 -6.62
N ALA A 61 -5.37 13.40 -7.71
CA ALA A 61 -4.92 12.52 -8.78
C ALA A 61 -3.95 11.43 -8.27
N GLY A 62 -2.94 11.80 -7.48
CA GLY A 62 -1.99 10.86 -6.91
C GLY A 62 -2.61 9.89 -5.90
N SER A 63 -3.48 10.39 -5.02
CA SER A 63 -4.07 9.58 -3.95
C SER A 63 -5.11 8.61 -4.50
N TRP A 64 -5.88 9.02 -5.51
CA TRP A 64 -6.76 8.13 -6.26
C TRP A 64 -5.96 7.06 -7.00
N ALA A 65 -4.88 7.44 -7.71
CA ALA A 65 -4.00 6.49 -8.39
C ALA A 65 -3.35 5.51 -7.41
N THR A 66 -3.07 5.93 -6.17
CA THR A 66 -2.57 5.05 -5.11
C THR A 66 -3.57 3.94 -4.80
N GLN A 67 -4.83 4.28 -4.58
CA GLN A 67 -5.82 3.28 -4.20
C GLN A 67 -6.33 2.47 -5.41
N GLY A 68 -6.70 3.15 -6.49
CA GLY A 68 -7.19 2.52 -7.72
C GLY A 68 -6.09 1.71 -8.43
N GLY A 69 -4.86 2.22 -8.47
CA GLY A 69 -3.72 1.53 -9.05
C GLY A 69 -3.46 0.19 -8.38
N ARG A 70 -3.56 0.11 -7.05
CA ARG A 70 -3.39 -1.15 -6.30
C ARG A 70 -4.36 -2.23 -6.74
N PHE A 71 -5.61 -1.88 -7.05
CA PHE A 71 -6.56 -2.85 -7.60
C PHE A 71 -6.05 -3.47 -8.91
N PHE A 72 -5.67 -2.61 -9.86
CA PHE A 72 -5.18 -3.08 -11.16
C PHE A 72 -3.87 -3.86 -11.03
N PHE A 73 -2.96 -3.42 -10.18
CA PHE A 73 -1.71 -4.14 -9.90
C PHE A 73 -1.95 -5.47 -9.18
N GLY A 74 -2.94 -5.55 -8.28
CA GLY A 74 -3.36 -6.80 -7.65
C GLY A 74 -3.88 -7.82 -8.66
N LEU A 75 -4.79 -7.38 -9.55
CA LEU A 75 -5.28 -8.19 -10.66
C LEU A 75 -4.14 -8.63 -11.60
N ALA A 76 -3.28 -7.69 -11.97
CA ALA A 76 -2.14 -7.95 -12.83
C ALA A 76 -1.19 -8.95 -12.16
N ARG A 77 -0.95 -8.85 -10.85
CA ARG A 77 -0.07 -9.76 -10.11
C ARG A 77 -0.63 -11.18 -10.12
N ASP A 78 -1.94 -11.31 -9.89
CA ASP A 78 -2.64 -12.59 -9.92
C ASP A 78 -2.59 -13.28 -11.29
N ARG A 79 -2.36 -12.53 -12.37
CA ARG A 79 -2.30 -13.04 -13.75
C ARG A 79 -0.90 -13.19 -14.32
N TYR A 80 -0.04 -12.19 -14.11
CA TYR A 80 1.27 -12.05 -14.76
C TYR A 80 2.44 -12.28 -13.79
N GLY A 81 2.14 -12.50 -12.51
CA GLY A 81 3.11 -12.81 -11.47
C GLY A 81 3.71 -11.59 -10.78
N THR A 82 4.40 -11.84 -9.67
CA THR A 82 4.86 -10.80 -8.74
C THR A 82 6.03 -9.99 -9.30
N LYS A 83 7.03 -10.64 -9.92
CA LYS A 83 8.20 -9.94 -10.46
C LYS A 83 7.81 -8.87 -11.48
N ARG A 84 7.12 -9.26 -12.55
CA ARG A 84 6.80 -8.36 -13.67
C ARG A 84 5.97 -7.16 -13.23
N THR A 85 4.97 -7.41 -12.41
CA THR A 85 4.07 -6.35 -11.92
C THR A 85 4.74 -5.41 -10.93
N THR A 86 5.61 -5.92 -10.06
CA THR A 86 6.42 -5.06 -9.19
C THR A 86 7.34 -4.17 -10.00
N LEU A 87 8.02 -4.70 -11.03
CA LEU A 87 8.90 -3.89 -11.89
C LEU A 87 8.16 -2.77 -12.62
N ILE A 88 6.99 -3.06 -13.18
CA ILE A 88 6.15 -2.03 -13.83
C ILE A 88 5.76 -0.94 -12.81
N SER A 89 5.41 -1.34 -11.58
CA SER A 89 5.06 -0.40 -10.53
C SER A 89 6.25 0.50 -10.15
N LEU A 90 7.46 -0.06 -10.01
CA LEU A 90 8.67 0.71 -9.74
C LEU A 90 9.02 1.67 -10.89
N LEU A 91 8.79 1.29 -12.14
CA LEU A 91 8.98 2.19 -13.29
C LEU A 91 8.06 3.41 -13.24
N PHE A 92 6.82 3.25 -12.75
CA PHE A 92 5.93 4.39 -12.54
C PHE A 92 6.45 5.34 -11.45
N VAL A 93 7.07 4.83 -10.38
CA VAL A 93 7.73 5.67 -9.37
C VAL A 93 8.91 6.43 -9.97
N VAL A 94 9.75 5.76 -10.78
CA VAL A 94 10.87 6.41 -11.46
C VAL A 94 10.35 7.54 -12.37
N GLY A 95 9.38 7.25 -13.23
CA GLY A 95 8.80 8.25 -14.13
C GLY A 95 8.14 9.41 -13.40
N GLY A 96 7.35 9.14 -12.36
CA GLY A 96 6.72 10.17 -11.55
C GLY A 96 7.72 11.01 -10.75
N SER A 97 8.78 10.40 -10.22
CA SER A 97 9.84 11.13 -9.50
C SER A 97 10.62 12.04 -10.44
N LEU A 98 11.02 11.55 -11.62
CA LEU A 98 11.63 12.39 -12.66
C LEU A 98 10.70 13.53 -13.09
N GLY A 99 9.40 13.23 -13.23
CA GLY A 99 8.38 14.23 -13.54
C GLY A 99 8.33 15.38 -12.53
N ILE A 100 8.26 15.08 -11.22
CA ILE A 100 8.29 16.12 -10.16
C ILE A 100 9.63 16.88 -10.16
N GLY A 101 10.75 16.17 -10.36
CA GLY A 101 12.08 16.77 -10.38
C GLY A 101 12.29 17.76 -11.53
N LEU A 102 11.74 17.46 -12.70
CA LEU A 102 12.02 18.20 -13.95
C LEU A 102 10.91 19.18 -14.35
N CYS A 103 9.68 19.00 -13.88
CA CYS A 103 8.58 19.89 -14.25
C CYS A 103 8.72 21.27 -13.59
N SER A 104 8.07 22.28 -14.16
CA SER A 104 7.92 23.59 -13.50
C SER A 104 7.02 23.48 -12.28
N ALA A 105 7.31 24.26 -11.22
CA ALA A 105 6.46 24.37 -10.03
C ALA A 105 5.06 24.96 -10.33
N ASN A 106 4.91 25.60 -11.48
CA ASN A 106 3.68 26.26 -11.94
C ASN A 106 2.91 25.44 -12.98
N SER A 107 3.34 24.20 -13.28
CA SER A 107 2.63 23.32 -14.21
C SER A 107 1.77 22.31 -13.45
N ALA A 108 0.54 22.71 -13.12
CA ALA A 108 -0.42 21.85 -12.40
C ALA A 108 -0.66 20.51 -13.13
N TRP A 109 -0.77 20.52 -14.45
CA TRP A 109 -0.92 19.30 -15.25
C TRP A 109 0.28 18.35 -15.10
N ALA A 110 1.50 18.87 -15.25
CA ALA A 110 2.70 18.04 -15.17
C ALA A 110 2.91 17.49 -13.75
N LEU A 111 2.65 18.30 -12.71
CA LEU A 111 2.67 17.88 -11.32
C LEU A 111 1.61 16.81 -11.05
N GLY A 112 0.36 17.03 -11.49
CA GLY A 112 -0.73 16.07 -11.34
C GLY A 112 -0.46 14.74 -12.04
N ALA A 113 0.05 14.77 -13.27
CA ALA A 113 0.45 13.56 -14.00
C ALA A 113 1.60 12.83 -13.28
N SER A 114 2.58 13.56 -12.76
CA SER A 114 3.70 12.98 -12.02
C SER A 114 3.25 12.34 -10.70
N MET A 115 2.37 13.01 -9.96
CA MET A 115 1.74 12.48 -8.75
C MET A 115 0.88 11.24 -9.03
N PHE A 116 0.16 11.23 -10.16
CA PHE A 116 -0.60 10.07 -10.63
C PHE A 116 0.32 8.86 -10.89
N LEU A 117 1.46 9.06 -11.58
CA LEU A 117 2.45 8.01 -11.80
C LEU A 117 3.06 7.50 -10.48
N ILE A 118 3.45 8.39 -9.56
CA ILE A 118 3.90 7.99 -8.22
C ILE A 118 2.83 7.16 -7.51
N GLY A 119 1.56 7.57 -7.60
CA GLY A 119 0.43 6.83 -7.03
C GLY A 119 0.30 5.42 -7.60
N LEU A 120 0.41 5.23 -8.93
CA LEU A 120 0.42 3.90 -9.54
C LEU A 120 1.60 3.02 -9.04
N GLY A 121 2.71 3.66 -8.68
CA GLY A 121 3.87 3.02 -8.04
C GLY A 121 3.59 2.35 -6.69
N SER A 122 2.47 2.70 -6.07
CA SER A 122 2.00 2.06 -4.84
C SER A 122 1.53 0.62 -5.02
N GLY A 123 1.29 0.18 -6.27
CA GLY A 123 0.91 -1.19 -6.60
C GLY A 123 1.93 -2.23 -6.12
N SER A 124 3.20 -1.84 -6.02
CA SER A 124 4.30 -2.65 -5.46
C SER A 124 3.96 -3.25 -4.09
N GLN A 125 3.27 -2.51 -3.20
CA GLN A 125 2.84 -3.04 -1.91
C GLN A 125 1.94 -4.27 -2.04
N LEU A 126 0.95 -4.22 -2.92
CA LEU A 126 0.00 -5.30 -3.08
C LEU A 126 0.61 -6.52 -3.78
N CYS A 127 1.61 -6.28 -4.64
CA CYS A 127 2.42 -7.32 -5.25
C CYS A 127 3.28 -8.07 -4.22
N LEU A 128 3.81 -7.37 -3.23
CA LEU A 128 4.81 -7.88 -2.31
C LEU A 128 4.22 -8.42 -0.98
N GLN A 129 3.05 -7.94 -0.56
CA GLN A 129 2.36 -8.41 0.65
C GLN A 129 2.20 -9.94 0.81
N PRO A 130 1.98 -10.74 -0.25
CA PRO A 130 1.90 -12.20 -0.14
C PRO A 130 3.17 -12.89 0.36
N VAL A 131 4.31 -12.18 0.45
CA VAL A 131 5.51 -12.70 1.12
C VAL A 131 5.22 -13.14 2.56
N ALA A 132 4.19 -12.57 3.18
CA ALA A 132 3.70 -12.97 4.50
C ALA A 132 3.25 -14.44 4.58
N GLY A 133 2.82 -15.03 3.46
CA GLY A 133 2.47 -16.46 3.41
C GLY A 133 3.65 -17.41 3.64
N LEU A 134 4.89 -16.91 3.72
CA LEU A 134 6.09 -17.67 4.08
C LEU A 134 6.33 -17.77 5.60
N PHE A 135 5.49 -17.13 6.42
CA PHE A 135 5.70 -16.98 7.85
C PHE A 135 4.48 -17.47 8.64
N ASP A 136 4.73 -18.13 9.77
CA ASP A 136 3.68 -18.58 10.69
C ASP A 136 2.91 -17.39 11.27
N ARG A 137 3.61 -16.29 11.54
CA ARG A 137 3.08 -15.01 12.02
C ARG A 137 2.80 -14.06 10.86
N ALA A 138 1.92 -14.48 9.96
CA ALA A 138 1.60 -13.73 8.76
C ALA A 138 1.03 -12.33 9.06
N GLY A 139 0.29 -12.15 10.16
CA GLY A 139 -0.26 -10.84 10.55
C GLY A 139 0.81 -9.84 10.92
N THR A 140 1.82 -10.27 11.68
CA THR A 140 3.01 -9.47 12.00
C THR A 140 3.71 -8.96 10.73
N ILE A 141 3.89 -9.84 9.73
CA ILE A 141 4.55 -9.48 8.46
C ILE A 141 3.69 -8.53 7.62
N LEU A 142 2.38 -8.80 7.49
CA LEU A 142 1.48 -7.93 6.73
C LEU A 142 1.35 -6.55 7.36
N ALA A 143 1.21 -6.48 8.68
CA ALA A 143 1.16 -5.20 9.39
C ALA A 143 2.50 -4.45 9.25
N SER A 144 3.64 -5.14 9.32
CA SER A 144 4.96 -4.53 9.06
C SER A 144 5.05 -3.89 7.68
N LEU A 145 4.53 -4.54 6.64
CA LEU A 145 4.48 -3.96 5.29
C LEU A 145 3.49 -2.79 5.18
N SER A 146 2.43 -2.75 5.99
CA SER A 146 1.60 -1.56 6.12
C SER A 146 2.30 -0.40 6.84
N GLY A 147 3.14 -0.70 7.83
CA GLY A 147 4.04 0.28 8.45
C GLY A 147 5.05 0.83 7.45
N ALA A 148 5.70 -0.04 6.66
CA ALA A 148 6.59 0.35 5.57
C ALA A 148 5.92 1.36 4.62
N PHE A 149 4.65 1.13 4.27
CA PHE A 149 3.91 2.07 3.45
C PHE A 149 3.80 3.47 4.08
N GLN A 150 3.66 3.58 5.41
CA GLN A 150 3.67 4.89 6.08
C GLN A 150 5.05 5.53 6.11
N ILE A 151 6.13 4.75 6.27
CA ILE A 151 7.52 5.24 6.16
C ILE A 151 7.73 5.94 4.83
N SER A 152 7.14 5.40 3.74
CA SER A 152 7.22 6.02 2.41
C SER A 152 6.64 7.43 2.34
N GLY A 153 5.71 7.79 3.23
CA GLY A 153 5.20 9.15 3.35
C GLY A 153 6.26 10.17 3.79
N LEU A 154 7.36 9.76 4.44
CA LEU A 154 8.44 10.68 4.82
C LEU A 154 9.37 11.06 3.67
N ILE A 155 9.38 10.29 2.57
CA ILE A 155 10.39 10.47 1.54
C ILE A 155 10.37 11.87 0.96
N PHE A 156 9.20 12.47 0.72
CA PHE A 156 9.14 13.85 0.24
C PHE A 156 9.73 14.84 1.23
N LEU A 157 9.50 14.68 2.54
CA LEU A 157 10.13 15.51 3.56
C LEU A 157 11.66 15.36 3.54
N VAL A 158 12.16 14.12 3.43
CA VAL A 158 13.60 13.85 3.33
C VAL A 158 14.19 14.51 2.08
N LEU A 159 13.57 14.29 0.91
CA LEU A 159 14.04 14.82 -0.36
C LEU A 159 14.04 16.36 -0.40
N THR A 160 13.05 17.01 0.20
CA THR A 160 12.99 18.48 0.24
C THR A 160 13.88 19.09 1.33
N SER A 161 14.35 18.29 2.30
CA SER A 161 15.29 18.73 3.35
C SER A 161 16.76 18.63 2.95
N ILE A 162 17.12 17.77 1.99
CA ILE A 162 18.53 17.51 1.63
C ILE A 162 19.12 18.62 0.76
N THR A 163 18.35 19.17 -0.18
CA THR A 163 18.82 20.24 -1.06
C THR A 163 17.66 21.10 -1.52
N ASP A 164 17.94 22.40 -1.73
CA ASP A 164 17.01 23.36 -2.31
C ASP A 164 16.69 23.05 -3.78
N ASN A 165 17.57 22.30 -4.46
CA ASN A 165 17.35 21.95 -5.86
C ASN A 165 16.50 20.67 -5.99
N ARG A 166 15.19 20.87 -6.22
CA ARG A 166 14.21 19.80 -6.45
C ARG A 166 14.67 18.79 -7.50
N MET A 167 15.31 19.22 -8.58
CA MET A 167 15.78 18.32 -9.63
C MET A 167 16.77 17.29 -9.08
N HIS A 168 17.76 17.72 -8.29
CA HIS A 168 18.80 16.82 -7.77
C HIS A 168 18.23 15.77 -6.82
N SER A 169 17.37 16.17 -5.87
CA SER A 169 16.74 15.23 -4.93
C SER A 169 15.91 14.17 -5.63
N PHE A 170 15.02 14.58 -6.53
CA PHE A 170 14.06 13.66 -7.16
C PHE A 170 14.70 12.79 -8.25
N VAL A 171 15.69 13.28 -8.99
CA VAL A 171 16.48 12.45 -9.92
C VAL A 171 17.33 11.44 -9.15
N GLY A 172 17.99 11.85 -8.07
CA GLY A 172 18.74 10.94 -7.21
C GLY A 172 17.87 9.83 -6.63
N PHE A 173 16.66 10.18 -6.17
CA PHE A 173 15.67 9.21 -5.72
C PHE A 173 15.20 8.27 -6.83
N ALA A 174 14.97 8.77 -8.04
CA ALA A 174 14.59 7.96 -9.19
C ALA A 174 15.68 6.91 -9.53
N LEU A 175 16.96 7.28 -9.45
CA LEU A 175 18.08 6.36 -9.63
C LEU A 175 18.11 5.27 -8.55
N LEU A 176 17.88 5.63 -7.28
CA LEU A 176 17.78 4.67 -6.18
C LEU A 176 16.66 3.65 -6.41
N VAL A 177 15.49 4.11 -6.85
CA VAL A 177 14.35 3.23 -7.16
C VAL A 177 14.63 2.35 -8.38
N ALA A 178 15.36 2.85 -9.39
CA ALA A 178 15.79 2.05 -10.53
C ALA A 178 16.73 0.90 -10.11
N VAL A 179 17.69 1.16 -9.22
CA VAL A 179 18.56 0.13 -8.64
C VAL A 179 17.75 -0.90 -7.86
N LEU A 180 16.80 -0.46 -7.05
CA LEU A 180 15.86 -1.35 -6.37
C LEU A 180 15.05 -2.21 -7.35
N GLY A 181 14.69 -1.65 -8.51
CA GLY A 181 14.07 -2.38 -9.62
C GLY A 181 14.95 -3.51 -10.15
N ILE A 182 16.24 -3.26 -10.34
CA ILE A 182 17.21 -4.28 -10.77
C ILE A 182 17.30 -5.40 -9.71
N VAL A 183 17.46 -5.05 -8.44
CA VAL A 183 17.49 -6.04 -7.33
C VAL A 183 16.19 -6.86 -7.29
N SER A 184 15.04 -6.20 -7.45
CA SER A 184 13.73 -6.85 -7.49
C SER A 184 13.59 -7.81 -8.68
N ALA A 185 14.15 -7.46 -9.83
CA ALA A 185 14.15 -8.33 -11.01
C ALA A 185 14.94 -9.62 -10.79
N LEU A 186 16.03 -9.54 -10.02
CA LEU A 186 16.89 -10.68 -9.71
C LEU A 186 16.25 -11.60 -8.64
N MET A 187 15.64 -11.02 -7.60
CA MET A 187 15.22 -11.79 -6.43
C MET A 187 13.76 -12.29 -6.46
N LEU A 188 12.83 -11.55 -7.08
CA LEU A 188 11.40 -11.88 -6.99
C LEU A 188 11.01 -13.12 -7.80
N PRO A 189 9.97 -13.87 -7.38
CA PRO A 189 9.46 -15.00 -8.16
C PRO A 189 8.72 -14.55 -9.42
N MET A 190 8.79 -15.36 -10.47
CA MET A 190 8.03 -15.15 -11.72
C MET A 190 6.53 -15.43 -11.54
N GLY A 191 6.16 -16.33 -10.63
CA GLY A 191 4.77 -16.66 -10.33
C GLY A 191 4.10 -15.66 -9.36
N PRO A 192 2.77 -15.79 -9.15
CA PRO A 192 2.03 -15.01 -8.15
C PRO A 192 2.26 -15.51 -6.72
N SER A 193 2.74 -16.74 -6.56
CA SER A 193 3.03 -17.36 -5.26
C SER A 193 4.51 -17.20 -4.89
N PHE A 194 4.76 -16.89 -3.62
CA PHE A 194 6.10 -16.98 -3.03
C PHE A 194 6.43 -18.39 -2.53
N VAL A 195 5.41 -19.23 -2.33
CA VAL A 195 5.56 -20.65 -2.00
C VAL A 195 5.89 -21.40 -3.29
N LEU A 196 7.02 -22.11 -3.30
CA LEU A 196 7.37 -23.02 -4.40
C LEU A 196 6.36 -24.17 -4.42
N ALA A 197 5.86 -24.52 -5.60
CA ALA A 197 5.11 -25.77 -5.74
C ALA A 197 6.06 -26.91 -5.35
N GLU A 198 5.65 -27.76 -4.42
CA GLU A 198 6.35 -29.03 -4.22
C GLU A 198 6.21 -29.83 -5.50
N ASP A 199 7.33 -30.35 -6.00
CA ASP A 199 7.33 -31.39 -7.03
C ASP A 199 6.73 -32.65 -6.40
N SER A 200 5.39 -32.72 -6.34
CA SER A 200 4.69 -33.94 -5.95
C SER A 200 5.08 -35.04 -6.94
N PRO A 201 5.73 -36.15 -6.51
CA PRO A 201 6.12 -37.23 -7.42
C PRO A 201 4.94 -37.98 -8.04
N SER A 202 3.69 -37.62 -7.71
CA SER A 202 2.49 -38.35 -8.10
C SER A 202 1.96 -38.03 -9.50
N ASP A 203 2.38 -36.93 -10.13
CA ASP A 203 1.85 -36.52 -11.44
C ASP A 203 2.70 -37.03 -12.62
N ALA A 204 3.79 -37.76 -12.34
CA ALA A 204 4.67 -38.33 -13.35
C ALA A 204 4.30 -39.76 -13.80
N LYS A 205 3.13 -40.31 -13.37
CA LYS A 205 2.71 -41.69 -13.70
C LYS A 205 1.35 -41.82 -14.37
N THR A 206 0.82 -40.77 -15.00
CA THR A 206 -0.48 -40.85 -15.70
C THR A 206 -0.42 -40.35 -17.15
N ASN A 207 0.73 -40.47 -17.82
CA ASN A 207 0.90 -40.05 -19.22
C ASN A 207 1.39 -41.17 -20.16
N GLU A 208 1.30 -42.44 -19.75
CA GLU A 208 1.51 -43.58 -20.65
C GLU A 208 0.34 -44.55 -20.51
N GLU A 209 -0.83 -44.13 -20.98
CA GLU A 209 -1.82 -44.98 -21.68
C GLU A 209 -3.09 -44.15 -21.96
N GLU A 210 -3.71 -44.42 -23.11
CA GLU A 210 -4.83 -43.71 -23.76
C GLU A 210 -4.42 -42.46 -24.56
N GLY A 211 -4.29 -42.50 -25.88
CA GLY A 211 -5.23 -43.08 -26.85
C GLY A 211 -6.00 -41.93 -27.49
N GLY A 212 -5.79 -41.71 -28.80
CA GLY A 212 -6.26 -40.53 -29.52
C GLY A 212 -7.76 -40.24 -29.41
N GLY A 213 -8.09 -38.98 -29.17
CA GLY A 213 -9.46 -38.49 -29.19
C GLY A 213 -9.53 -36.97 -29.20
N SER A 214 -9.93 -36.41 -30.34
CA SER A 214 -10.26 -34.99 -30.53
C SER A 214 -11.27 -34.51 -29.48
N GLY A 215 -10.82 -33.77 -28.46
CA GLY A 215 -11.67 -33.35 -27.34
C GLY A 215 -11.17 -32.15 -26.52
N ASP A 216 -10.45 -31.21 -27.12
CA ASP A 216 -9.65 -30.23 -26.36
C ASP A 216 -10.32 -28.86 -26.05
N GLY A 217 -11.66 -28.77 -26.13
CA GLY A 217 -12.40 -27.55 -25.76
C GLY A 217 -13.07 -27.57 -24.39
N ARG A 218 -13.33 -28.76 -23.83
CA ARG A 218 -14.26 -28.94 -22.70
C ARG A 218 -13.57 -28.88 -21.33
N ALA A 219 -12.31 -29.30 -21.23
CA ALA A 219 -11.54 -29.30 -19.98
C ALA A 219 -11.09 -27.89 -19.55
N SER A 220 -10.67 -27.06 -20.51
CA SER A 220 -10.31 -25.64 -20.30
C SER A 220 -11.50 -24.83 -19.75
N ASN A 221 -12.68 -25.03 -20.32
CA ASN A 221 -13.89 -24.32 -19.91
C ASN A 221 -14.30 -24.68 -18.47
N THR A 222 -14.28 -25.96 -18.09
CA THR A 222 -14.64 -26.42 -16.74
C THR A 222 -13.75 -25.83 -15.65
N LYS A 223 -12.42 -25.71 -15.88
CA LYS A 223 -11.50 -25.07 -14.94
C LYS A 223 -11.82 -23.58 -14.75
N ASN A 224 -12.12 -22.85 -15.83
CA ASN A 224 -12.48 -21.44 -15.77
C ASN A 224 -13.81 -21.18 -15.03
N TYR A 225 -14.84 -22.00 -15.29
CA TYR A 225 -16.11 -21.93 -14.56
C TYR A 225 -15.94 -22.17 -13.05
N SER A 226 -15.07 -23.11 -12.66
CA SER A 226 -14.80 -23.39 -11.25
C SER A 226 -14.10 -22.22 -10.53
N ARG A 227 -13.16 -21.53 -11.22
CA ARG A 227 -12.44 -20.37 -10.67
C ARG A 227 -13.36 -19.17 -10.49
N ALA A 228 -14.16 -18.83 -11.51
CA ALA A 228 -15.11 -17.73 -11.44
C ALA A 228 -16.14 -17.92 -10.33
N ARG A 229 -16.67 -19.15 -10.17
CA ARG A 229 -17.60 -19.48 -9.08
C ARG A 229 -16.97 -19.35 -7.70
N ARG A 230 -15.69 -19.72 -7.55
CA ARG A 230 -14.95 -19.57 -6.28
C ARG A 230 -14.72 -18.10 -5.94
N ILE A 231 -14.27 -17.29 -6.90
CA ILE A 231 -14.07 -15.85 -6.71
C ILE A 231 -15.39 -15.17 -6.32
N ARG A 232 -16.46 -15.44 -7.07
CA ARG A 232 -17.79 -14.91 -6.78
C ARG A 232 -18.22 -15.27 -5.35
N ARG A 233 -18.01 -16.52 -4.92
CA ARG A 233 -18.32 -16.95 -3.56
C ARG A 233 -17.54 -16.16 -2.50
N LEU A 234 -16.25 -15.88 -2.73
CA LEU A 234 -15.43 -15.09 -1.80
C LEU A 234 -15.91 -13.63 -1.73
N LEU A 235 -16.24 -13.02 -2.88
CA LEU A 235 -16.70 -11.63 -2.96
C LEU A 235 -18.05 -11.40 -2.27
N PHE A 236 -18.94 -12.39 -2.32
CA PHE A 236 -20.26 -12.32 -1.67
C PHE A 236 -20.29 -13.02 -0.30
N HIS A 237 -19.13 -13.32 0.27
CA HIS A 237 -19.07 -13.85 1.63
C HIS A 237 -19.38 -12.74 2.64
N SER A 238 -20.27 -13.00 3.60
CA SER A 238 -20.71 -12.02 4.59
C SER A 238 -19.54 -11.40 5.36
N GLU A 239 -18.54 -12.21 5.73
CA GLU A 239 -17.33 -11.72 6.40
C GLU A 239 -16.52 -10.75 5.55
N TYR A 240 -16.44 -10.97 4.24
CA TYR A 240 -15.70 -10.07 3.34
C TYR A 240 -16.46 -8.75 3.19
N ILE A 241 -17.79 -8.81 3.02
CA ILE A 241 -18.64 -7.62 2.96
C ILE A 241 -18.51 -6.81 4.26
N ALA A 242 -18.59 -7.46 5.42
CA ALA A 242 -18.43 -6.80 6.72
C ALA A 242 -17.04 -6.16 6.87
N LEU A 243 -15.99 -6.84 6.41
CA LEU A 243 -14.62 -6.30 6.39
C LEU A 243 -14.52 -5.05 5.51
N LEU A 244 -15.13 -5.07 4.32
CA LEU A 244 -15.16 -3.93 3.40
C LEU A 244 -15.92 -2.75 3.97
N SER A 245 -17.08 -3.00 4.60
CA SER A 245 -17.87 -1.98 5.28
C SER A 245 -17.08 -1.34 6.42
N TRP A 246 -16.51 -2.14 7.32
CA TRP A 246 -15.67 -1.66 8.42
C TRP A 246 -14.49 -0.82 7.92
N PHE A 247 -13.77 -1.33 6.92
CA PHE A 247 -12.60 -0.65 6.37
C PHE A 247 -12.99 0.68 5.72
N SER A 248 -14.08 0.71 4.95
CA SER A 248 -14.57 1.94 4.31
C SER A 248 -14.98 2.98 5.34
N ILE A 249 -15.75 2.59 6.37
CA ILE A 249 -16.17 3.50 7.46
C ILE A 249 -14.97 4.11 8.16
N CYS A 250 -13.93 3.34 8.46
CA CYS A 250 -12.75 3.85 9.14
C CYS A 250 -11.88 4.73 8.24
N ILE A 251 -11.71 4.37 6.96
CA ILE A 251 -10.75 5.03 6.07
C ILE A 251 -11.25 6.36 5.51
N ILE A 252 -12.55 6.52 5.25
CA ILE A 252 -13.09 7.78 4.68
C ILE A 252 -12.65 9.02 5.48
N PRO A 253 -12.91 9.12 6.81
CA PRO A 253 -12.50 10.30 7.57
C PRO A 253 -10.97 10.43 7.64
N LEU A 254 -10.25 9.31 7.68
CA LEU A 254 -8.80 9.32 7.66
C LEU A 254 -8.25 9.89 6.35
N GLN A 255 -8.81 9.49 5.21
CA GLN A 255 -8.35 9.94 3.89
C GLN A 255 -8.61 11.42 3.67
N TYR A 256 -9.79 11.89 4.06
CA TYR A 256 -10.14 13.31 4.04
C TYR A 256 -9.18 14.14 4.88
N TYR A 257 -8.87 13.69 6.11
CA TYR A 257 -8.01 14.42 7.02
C TYR A 257 -6.58 14.59 6.47
N VAL A 258 -5.96 13.53 5.92
CA VAL A 258 -4.58 13.66 5.37
C VAL A 258 -4.51 14.64 4.20
N GLY A 259 -5.55 14.70 3.37
CA GLY A 259 -5.57 15.65 2.24
C GLY A 259 -5.68 17.11 2.68
N SER A 260 -6.32 17.36 3.83
CA SER A 260 -6.65 18.71 4.31
C SER A 260 -5.82 19.17 5.52
N ILE A 261 -5.00 18.29 6.11
CA ILE A 261 -4.30 18.57 7.37
C ILE A 261 -3.44 19.83 7.33
N GLY A 262 -2.71 20.08 6.25
CA GLY A 262 -1.84 21.26 6.14
C GLY A 262 -2.65 22.56 6.33
N PHE A 263 -3.74 22.69 5.57
CA PHE A 263 -4.65 23.82 5.68
C PHE A 263 -5.34 23.91 7.04
N GLN A 264 -5.81 22.78 7.59
CA GLN A 264 -6.46 22.78 8.92
C GLN A 264 -5.52 23.19 10.06
N LEU A 265 -4.22 22.89 9.94
CA LEU A 265 -3.22 23.32 10.91
C LEU A 265 -2.85 24.79 10.73
N GLU A 266 -2.72 25.27 9.48
CA GLU A 266 -2.55 26.68 9.14
C GLU A 266 -3.71 27.53 9.73
N ASP A 267 -4.97 27.10 9.58
CA ASP A 267 -6.15 27.72 10.20
C ASP A 267 -6.12 27.74 11.75
N LYS A 268 -5.32 26.85 12.36
CA LYS A 268 -5.10 26.78 13.81
C LYS A 268 -3.83 27.52 14.25
N ASN A 269 -3.24 28.35 13.38
CA ASN A 269 -2.02 29.15 13.58
C ASN A 269 -0.70 28.32 13.55
N ASP A 270 -0.62 27.25 12.75
CA ASP A 270 0.65 26.54 12.43
C ASP A 270 1.42 27.27 11.30
N ASP A 271 1.62 28.58 11.42
CA ASP A 271 2.21 29.42 10.36
C ASP A 271 3.65 29.00 10.02
N ASP A 272 4.40 28.51 11.01
CA ASP A 272 5.77 28.03 10.85
C ASP A 272 5.84 26.60 10.31
N GLY A 273 4.71 25.88 10.20
CA GLY A 273 4.59 24.50 9.74
C GLY A 273 5.24 23.46 10.66
N PHE A 274 5.46 23.80 11.93
CA PHE A 274 5.99 22.86 12.91
C PHE A 274 5.08 21.64 13.05
N PHE A 275 3.77 21.83 13.22
CA PHE A 275 2.82 20.73 13.40
C PHE A 275 2.62 19.93 12.11
N THR A 276 2.70 20.56 10.95
CA THR A 276 2.71 19.88 9.65
C THR A 276 3.90 18.94 9.49
N SER A 277 5.08 19.39 9.92
CA SER A 277 6.31 18.56 9.92
C SER A 277 6.21 17.46 10.98
N LEU A 278 5.71 17.78 12.17
CA LEU A 278 5.47 16.85 13.26
C LEU A 278 4.50 15.75 12.82
N PHE A 279 3.42 16.08 12.09
CA PHE A 279 2.50 15.10 11.55
C PHE A 279 3.22 14.10 10.65
N SER A 280 4.07 14.56 9.74
CA SER A 280 4.81 13.69 8.83
C SER A 280 5.72 12.72 9.60
N ILE A 281 6.37 13.21 10.66
CA ILE A 281 7.21 12.41 11.56
C ILE A 281 6.36 11.40 12.33
N LEU A 282 5.26 11.84 12.96
CA LEU A 282 4.35 10.97 13.71
C LEU A 282 3.74 9.88 12.81
N TYR A 283 3.31 10.27 11.61
CA TYR A 283 2.74 9.39 10.60
C TYR A 283 3.65 8.23 10.26
N ALA A 284 4.94 8.49 10.02
CA ALA A 284 5.89 7.42 9.75
C ALA A 284 6.40 6.71 11.01
N SER A 285 6.52 7.41 12.15
CA SER A 285 6.93 6.79 13.41
C SER A 285 5.95 5.71 13.88
N ALA A 286 4.65 5.85 13.53
CA ALA A 286 3.65 4.84 13.78
C ALA A 286 4.05 3.48 13.18
N ALA A 287 4.83 3.45 12.08
CA ALA A 287 5.33 2.21 11.50
C ALA A 287 6.14 1.34 12.47
N LEU A 288 6.78 1.93 13.50
CA LEU A 288 7.49 1.19 14.54
C LEU A 288 6.54 0.32 15.39
N LEU A 289 5.27 0.74 15.51
CA LEU A 289 4.22 0.00 16.21
C LEU A 289 3.50 -1.01 15.30
N SER A 290 3.78 -0.99 13.99
CA SER A 290 3.11 -1.86 13.02
C SER A 290 3.32 -3.36 13.27
N PRO A 291 4.54 -3.85 13.60
CA PRO A 291 4.73 -5.28 13.86
C PRO A 291 4.01 -5.70 15.13
N PHE A 292 3.95 -4.82 16.14
CA PHE A 292 3.23 -5.08 17.38
C PHE A 292 1.72 -5.23 17.13
N GLY A 293 1.12 -4.35 16.33
CA GLY A 293 -0.28 -4.49 15.91
C GLY A 293 -0.56 -5.80 15.19
N GLY A 294 0.31 -6.21 14.27
CA GLY A 294 0.20 -7.51 13.61
C GLY A 294 0.40 -8.70 14.54
N TYR A 295 1.29 -8.57 15.52
CA TYR A 295 1.50 -9.58 16.56
C TYR A 295 0.27 -9.75 17.45
N LEU A 296 -0.39 -8.66 17.86
CA LEU A 296 -1.67 -8.73 18.58
C LEU A 296 -2.73 -9.46 17.75
N ALA A 297 -2.78 -9.22 16.44
CA ALA A 297 -3.69 -9.93 15.54
C ALA A 297 -3.36 -11.42 15.35
N ASP A 298 -2.10 -11.81 15.58
CA ASP A 298 -1.66 -13.20 15.57
C ASP A 298 -1.95 -13.92 16.89
N VAL A 299 -1.95 -13.21 18.03
CA VAL A 299 -2.12 -13.80 19.36
C VAL A 299 -3.53 -13.64 19.92
N LEU A 300 -4.06 -12.43 19.94
CA LEU A 300 -5.37 -12.10 20.52
C LEU A 300 -6.51 -12.36 19.54
N GLY A 301 -6.25 -12.17 18.26
CA GLY A 301 -7.25 -12.31 17.21
C GLY A 301 -7.46 -11.03 16.41
N LEU A 302 -8.14 -11.21 15.28
CA LEU A 302 -8.37 -10.13 14.31
C LEU A 302 -9.44 -9.15 14.80
N ALA A 303 -10.46 -9.62 15.50
CA ALA A 303 -11.59 -8.79 15.93
C ALA A 303 -11.16 -7.77 16.99
N GLU A 304 -10.38 -8.22 17.97
CA GLU A 304 -9.86 -7.46 19.09
C GLU A 304 -8.94 -6.35 18.60
N THR A 305 -8.05 -6.68 17.66
CA THR A 305 -7.12 -5.72 17.07
C THR A 305 -7.84 -4.74 16.13
N GLN A 306 -8.89 -5.17 15.43
CA GLN A 306 -9.76 -4.27 14.66
C GLN A 306 -10.54 -3.31 15.56
N ALA A 307 -11.06 -3.78 16.71
CA ALA A 307 -11.72 -2.93 17.68
C ALA A 307 -10.78 -1.87 18.24
N LEU A 308 -9.53 -2.25 18.58
CA LEU A 308 -8.48 -1.31 18.98
C LEU A 308 -8.21 -0.27 17.89
N ALA A 309 -8.08 -0.70 16.63
CA ALA A 309 -7.88 0.22 15.50
C ALA A 309 -9.04 1.22 15.39
N THR A 310 -10.28 0.76 15.48
CA THR A 310 -11.48 1.61 15.42
C THR A 310 -11.53 2.60 16.59
N LEU A 311 -11.20 2.18 17.81
CA LEU A 311 -11.14 3.08 18.97
C LEU A 311 -10.10 4.19 18.79
N LEU A 312 -8.93 3.85 18.25
CA LEU A 312 -7.89 4.84 17.96
C LEU A 312 -8.33 5.82 16.86
N VAL A 313 -8.96 5.32 15.78
CA VAL A 313 -9.51 6.19 14.73
C VAL A 313 -10.57 7.13 15.30
N ALA A 314 -11.56 6.61 16.04
CA ALA A 314 -12.62 7.42 16.65
C ALA A 314 -12.06 8.47 17.62
N SER A 315 -11.13 8.07 18.50
CA SER A 315 -10.48 8.98 19.45
C SER A 315 -9.68 10.06 18.74
N SER A 316 -8.95 9.71 17.68
CA SER A 316 -8.20 10.68 16.90
C SER A 316 -9.12 11.70 16.23
N MET A 317 -10.21 11.27 15.59
CA MET A 317 -11.15 12.18 14.95
C MET A 317 -11.85 13.09 15.96
N PHE A 318 -12.17 12.57 17.15
CA PHE A 318 -12.74 13.37 18.23
C PHE A 318 -11.79 14.49 18.69
N ILE A 319 -10.52 14.17 18.92
CA ILE A 319 -9.52 15.16 19.32
C ILE A 319 -9.28 16.17 18.21
N LEU A 320 -9.12 15.70 16.96
CA LEU A 320 -8.78 16.54 15.81
C LEU A 320 -9.91 17.48 15.39
N ALA A 321 -11.17 17.06 15.57
CA ALA A 321 -12.34 17.91 15.34
C ALA A 321 -12.58 18.93 16.48
N SER A 322 -11.95 18.76 17.63
CA SER A 322 -12.15 19.65 18.78
C SER A 322 -11.46 21.01 18.58
N PRO A 323 -11.94 22.08 19.27
CA PRO A 323 -11.26 23.38 19.30
C PRO A 323 -10.03 23.39 20.22
N ALA A 324 -9.47 22.22 20.57
CA ALA A 324 -8.34 22.12 21.46
C ALA A 324 -7.07 22.78 20.89
N PRO A 325 -6.20 23.33 21.75
CA PRO A 325 -4.93 23.95 21.34
C PRO A 325 -4.02 22.96 20.60
N LEU A 326 -3.10 23.48 19.77
CA LEU A 326 -2.20 22.70 18.91
C LEU A 326 -1.41 21.61 19.67
N ASN A 327 -1.02 21.87 20.92
CA ASN A 327 -0.36 20.86 21.77
C ASN A 327 -1.24 19.61 22.00
N ILE A 328 -2.54 19.78 22.21
CA ILE A 328 -3.49 18.65 22.34
C ILE A 328 -3.75 18.03 20.97
N GLN A 329 -3.78 18.83 19.90
CA GLN A 329 -3.90 18.31 18.53
C GLN A 329 -2.79 17.30 18.22
N SER A 330 -1.56 17.50 18.73
CA SER A 330 -0.45 16.54 18.56
C SER A 330 -0.78 15.12 19.04
N VAL A 331 -1.56 14.99 20.12
CA VAL A 331 -2.06 13.69 20.61
C VAL A 331 -3.04 13.08 19.61
N GLY A 332 -3.93 13.92 19.05
CA GLY A 332 -4.81 13.53 17.96
C GLY A 332 -4.04 13.05 16.73
N LEU A 333 -2.98 13.75 16.33
CA LEU A 333 -2.10 13.40 15.21
C LEU A 333 -1.35 12.07 15.43
N ALA A 334 -0.84 11.85 16.65
CA ALA A 334 -0.18 10.59 17.00
C ALA A 334 -1.19 9.43 16.98
N THR A 335 -2.34 9.61 17.63
CA THR A 335 -3.42 8.61 17.69
C THR A 335 -3.96 8.30 16.30
N TYR A 336 -4.11 9.32 15.46
CA TYR A 336 -4.48 9.21 14.04
C TYR A 336 -3.52 8.30 13.30
N SER A 337 -2.22 8.56 13.46
CA SER A 337 -1.16 7.87 12.72
C SER A 337 -1.15 6.37 13.03
N VAL A 338 -1.27 6.03 14.33
CA VAL A 338 -1.36 4.64 14.79
C VAL A 338 -2.68 4.00 14.38
N GLY A 339 -3.81 4.69 14.55
CA GLY A 339 -5.13 4.19 14.18
C GLY A 339 -5.23 3.87 12.68
N ARG A 340 -4.75 4.78 11.82
CA ARG A 340 -4.68 4.56 10.37
C ARG A 340 -3.78 3.38 10.01
N MET A 341 -2.59 3.31 10.60
CA MET A 341 -1.66 2.22 10.37
C MET A 341 -2.28 0.86 10.72
N LEU A 342 -2.88 0.74 11.90
CA LEU A 342 -3.55 -0.48 12.35
C LEU A 342 -4.74 -0.82 11.45
N THR A 343 -5.52 0.18 11.01
CA THR A 343 -6.67 -0.06 10.12
C THR A 343 -6.24 -0.72 8.82
N PHE A 344 -5.21 -0.18 8.14
CA PHE A 344 -4.64 -0.81 6.95
C PHE A 344 -4.00 -2.16 7.26
N GLY A 345 -3.19 -2.26 8.32
CA GLY A 345 -2.54 -3.51 8.73
C GLY A 345 -3.55 -4.63 8.99
N MET A 346 -4.65 -4.32 9.68
CA MET A 346 -5.72 -5.26 9.98
C MET A 346 -6.54 -5.62 8.76
N TYR A 347 -6.81 -4.68 7.86
CA TYR A 347 -7.48 -4.99 6.60
C TYR A 347 -6.70 -6.04 5.80
N PHE A 348 -5.43 -5.79 5.53
CA PHE A 348 -4.58 -6.72 4.79
C PHE A 348 -4.39 -8.06 5.51
N THR A 349 -4.21 -8.01 6.83
CA THR A 349 -4.12 -9.22 7.66
C THR A 349 -5.39 -10.06 7.60
N ASN A 350 -6.57 -9.44 7.66
CA ASN A 350 -7.84 -10.13 7.49
C ASN A 350 -7.95 -10.76 6.09
N VAL A 351 -7.58 -10.03 5.03
CA VAL A 351 -7.60 -10.57 3.66
C VAL A 351 -6.69 -11.81 3.57
N GLY A 352 -5.45 -11.70 4.04
CA GLY A 352 -4.45 -12.77 3.98
C GLY A 352 -4.83 -14.00 4.82
N LYS A 353 -5.17 -13.81 6.10
CA LYS A 353 -5.45 -14.92 7.04
C LYS A 353 -6.78 -15.61 6.77
N ARG A 354 -7.84 -14.87 6.41
CA ARG A 354 -9.19 -15.45 6.23
C ARG A 354 -9.42 -15.99 4.82
N PHE A 355 -8.96 -15.28 3.80
CA PHE A 355 -9.29 -15.59 2.40
C PHE A 355 -8.10 -16.17 1.61
N GLY A 356 -6.91 -16.17 2.20
CA GLY A 356 -5.69 -16.75 1.62
C GLY A 356 -5.03 -15.89 0.55
N TYR A 357 -3.88 -16.37 0.05
CA TYR A 357 -3.02 -15.57 -0.84
C TYR A 357 -3.30 -15.73 -2.34
N SER A 358 -4.06 -16.76 -2.75
CA SER A 358 -4.27 -17.12 -4.16
C SER A 358 -5.01 -16.06 -4.98
N ASN A 359 -5.95 -15.34 -4.37
CA ASN A 359 -6.67 -14.21 -5.00
C ASN A 359 -6.52 -12.93 -4.17
N TYR A 360 -5.41 -12.82 -3.43
CA TYR A 360 -5.17 -11.71 -2.52
C TYR A 360 -5.13 -10.38 -3.25
N GLY A 361 -4.52 -10.33 -4.45
CA GLY A 361 -4.46 -9.11 -5.25
C GLY A 361 -5.84 -8.59 -5.60
N LEU A 362 -6.72 -9.46 -6.10
CA LEU A 362 -8.11 -9.11 -6.37
C LEU A 362 -8.87 -8.64 -5.12
N LEU A 363 -8.85 -9.41 -4.02
CA LEU A 363 -9.63 -9.11 -2.83
C LEU A 363 -9.14 -7.83 -2.14
N ALA A 364 -7.85 -7.79 -1.80
CA ALA A 364 -7.28 -6.62 -1.14
C ALA A 364 -7.43 -5.36 -2.01
N GLY A 365 -7.17 -5.50 -3.32
CA GLY A 365 -7.30 -4.41 -4.28
C GLY A 365 -8.73 -3.89 -4.42
N LEU A 366 -9.72 -4.77 -4.50
CA LEU A 366 -11.11 -4.37 -4.69
C LEU A 366 -11.62 -3.55 -3.51
N GLY A 367 -11.29 -3.93 -2.28
CA GLY A 367 -11.70 -3.13 -1.12
C GLY A 367 -11.06 -1.74 -1.11
N LEU A 368 -9.79 -1.63 -1.50
CA LEU A 368 -9.12 -0.33 -1.64
C LEU A 368 -9.79 0.54 -2.71
N LEU A 369 -10.16 -0.03 -3.86
CA LEU A 369 -10.85 0.69 -4.92
C LEU A 369 -12.24 1.16 -4.48
N LEU A 370 -13.03 0.29 -3.85
CA LEU A 370 -14.37 0.65 -3.37
C LEU A 370 -14.30 1.77 -2.34
N THR A 371 -13.39 1.65 -1.37
CA THR A 371 -13.17 2.69 -0.37
C THR A 371 -12.71 4.00 -1.01
N ALA A 372 -11.86 3.95 -2.04
CA ALA A 372 -11.42 5.15 -2.75
C ALA A 372 -12.55 5.85 -3.50
N ILE A 373 -13.42 5.08 -4.18
CA ILE A 373 -14.60 5.63 -4.86
C ILE A 373 -15.54 6.27 -3.84
N ILE A 374 -15.80 5.61 -2.72
CA ILE A 374 -16.67 6.16 -1.67
C ILE A 374 -16.06 7.41 -1.04
N SER A 375 -14.74 7.48 -0.88
CA SER A 375 -14.07 8.66 -0.31
C SER A 375 -14.02 9.89 -1.23
N LEU A 376 -14.39 9.74 -2.51
CA LEU A 376 -14.51 10.87 -3.45
C LEU A 376 -15.89 11.53 -3.43
N VAL A 377 -16.90 10.84 -2.87
CA VAL A 377 -18.26 11.34 -2.69
C VAL A 377 -18.34 12.01 -1.33
#